data_AF-B2IDF8-F1
#
_entry.id   AF-B2IDF8-F1
#
_cell.length_a   1.000
_cell.length_b   1.000
_cell.length_c   1.000
_cell.angle_alpha   90.00
_cell.angle_beta   90.00
_cell.angle_gamma   90.00
#
_symmetry.space_group_name_H-M   'P 1'
#
loop_
_entity.id
_entity.type
_entity.pdbx_description
1 polymer ?
#
loop_
_entity_poly.entity_id
_entity_poly.type
_entity_poly.pdbx_seq_one_letter_code
_entity_poly.pdbx_strand_id
1 'polypeptide(L)'
;MIVCSCNVLTDTKIRATLDSGTCPRTPGALYKCLGCNPNCRRCFATVRKLINEALGKAETQDLSPCTASCSVSEMAGDLTCAVAPDRDAILDETSSV
;
A
#
# COMPACT_ATOMS: atom_id res chain seq x y z
N MET A 1 10.31 11.99 -6.79
CA MET A 1 11.23 10.91 -6.34
C MET A 1 11.39 9.85 -7.43
N ILE A 2 12.62 9.40 -7.71
CA ILE A 2 12.86 8.21 -8.54
C ILE A 2 12.57 6.94 -7.72
N VAL A 3 11.70 6.08 -8.24
CA VAL A 3 11.27 4.84 -7.58
C VAL A 3 12.00 3.62 -8.13
N CYS A 4 12.33 3.60 -9.43
CA CYS A 4 13.02 2.49 -10.07
C CYS A 4 14.19 3.01 -10.91
N SER A 5 15.43 2.71 -10.50
CA SER A 5 16.62 3.07 -11.28
C SER A 5 16.78 2.24 -12.55
N CYS A 6 16.42 0.95 -12.49
CA CYS A 6 16.55 0.02 -13.61
C CYS A 6 15.71 0.43 -14.84
N ASN A 7 14.61 1.15 -14.64
CA ASN A 7 13.71 1.62 -15.71
C ASN A 7 13.48 3.13 -15.64
N VAL A 8 14.27 3.85 -14.84
CA VAL A 8 14.18 5.31 -14.61
C VAL A 8 12.74 5.81 -14.37
N LEU A 9 12.00 5.13 -13.50
CA LEU A 9 10.61 5.48 -13.20
C LEU A 9 10.52 6.42 -12.00
N THR A 10 9.79 7.52 -12.16
CA THR A 10 9.48 8.47 -11.10
C THR A 10 8.11 8.19 -10.47
N ASP A 11 7.90 8.62 -9.23
CA ASP A 11 6.61 8.54 -8.55
C ASP A 11 5.50 9.21 -9.38
N THR A 12 5.79 10.35 -9.99
CA THR A 12 4.82 11.13 -10.78
C THR A 12 4.42 10.36 -12.03
N LYS A 13 5.36 9.68 -12.69
CA LYS A 13 5.06 8.81 -13.84
C LYS A 13 4.16 7.64 -13.43
N ILE A 14 4.43 7.04 -12.27
CA ILE A 14 3.62 5.94 -11.72
C ILE A 14 2.19 6.43 -11.42
N ARG A 15 2.04 7.56 -10.71
CA ARG A 15 0.74 8.15 -10.39
C ARG A 15 -0.05 8.55 -11.63
N ALA A 16 0.59 9.21 -12.60
CA ALA A 16 -0.03 9.56 -13.88
C ALA A 16 -0.54 8.32 -14.66
N THR A 17 0.17 7.20 -14.56
CA THR A 17 -0.28 5.94 -15.17
C THR A 17 -1.52 5.39 -14.44
N LEU A 18 -1.57 5.51 -13.12
CA LEU A 18 -2.73 5.08 -12.32
C LEU A 18 -3.98 5.95 -12.57
N ASP A 19 -3.80 7.24 -12.89
CA ASP A 19 -4.90 8.14 -13.29
C ASP A 19 -5.36 7.95 -14.75
N SER A 20 -4.58 7.28 -15.60
CA SER A 20 -4.84 7.14 -17.05
C SER A 20 -5.98 6.18 -17.44
N GLY A 21 -6.85 5.79 -16.49
CA GLY A 21 -8.01 4.93 -16.71
C GLY A 21 -7.69 3.42 -16.76
N THR A 22 -6.46 3.04 -17.11
CA THR A 22 -5.94 1.71 -16.79
C THR A 22 -5.43 1.75 -15.35
N CYS A 23 -6.15 1.12 -14.43
CA CYS A 23 -5.76 1.07 -13.01
C CYS A 23 -5.03 -0.25 -12.69
N PRO A 24 -3.72 -0.37 -12.95
CA PRO A 24 -2.97 -1.57 -12.60
C PRO A 24 -2.98 -1.79 -11.09
N ARG A 25 -3.60 -2.90 -10.66
CA ARG A 25 -3.69 -3.31 -9.25
C ARG A 25 -2.41 -3.98 -8.74
N THR A 26 -1.43 -4.24 -9.61
CA THR A 26 -0.19 -4.93 -9.26
C THR A 26 1.01 -4.25 -9.90
N PRO A 27 2.21 -4.32 -9.28
CA PRO A 27 3.43 -3.77 -9.87
C PRO A 27 3.72 -4.39 -11.25
N GLY A 28 3.50 -5.71 -11.41
CA GLY A 28 3.69 -6.38 -12.69
C GLY A 28 2.78 -5.83 -13.80
N ALA A 29 1.51 -5.56 -13.48
CA ALA A 29 0.59 -4.91 -14.42
C ALA A 29 1.05 -3.48 -14.76
N LEU A 30 1.52 -2.71 -13.76
CA LEU A 30 2.03 -1.36 -13.98
C LEU A 30 3.25 -1.37 -14.93
N TYR A 31 4.21 -2.28 -14.73
CA TYR A 31 5.36 -2.42 -15.61
C TYR A 31 4.94 -2.77 -17.04
N LYS A 32 3.96 -3.67 -17.20
CA LYS A 32 3.38 -4.00 -18.52
C LYS A 32 2.68 -2.80 -19.18
N CYS A 33 1.89 -2.03 -18.43
CA CYS A 33 1.24 -0.80 -18.92
C CYS A 33 2.28 0.24 -19.38
N LEU A 34 3.43 0.30 -18.71
CA LEU A 34 4.54 1.19 -19.07
C LEU A 34 5.44 0.62 -20.18
N GLY A 35 5.17 -0.59 -20.68
CA GLY A 35 6.00 -1.25 -21.69
C GLY A 35 7.41 -1.63 -21.20
N CYS A 36 7.59 -1.79 -19.88
CA CYS A 36 8.89 -2.06 -19.26
C CYS A 36 8.92 -3.44 -18.60
N ASN A 37 10.10 -4.05 -18.50
CA ASN A 37 10.29 -5.31 -17.78
C ASN A 37 10.85 -5.09 -16.35
N PRO A 38 10.43 -5.91 -15.37
CA PRO A 38 10.96 -5.82 -14.02
C PRO A 38 12.32 -6.55 -13.89
N ASN A 39 13.43 -5.82 -14.04
CA ASN A 39 14.80 -6.35 -14.00
C ASN A 39 15.24 -6.76 -12.58
N CYS A 40 15.44 -5.78 -11.71
CA CYS A 40 16.08 -5.94 -10.39
C CYS A 40 15.07 -6.11 -9.24
N ARG A 41 13.79 -5.75 -9.48
CA ARG A 41 12.62 -5.87 -8.58
C ARG A 41 12.74 -5.23 -7.18
N ARG A 42 13.87 -4.62 -6.82
CA ARG A 42 14.08 -3.93 -5.52
C ARG A 42 13.02 -2.86 -5.23
N CYS A 43 12.51 -2.22 -6.27
CA CYS A 43 11.47 -1.20 -6.20
C CYS A 43 10.03 -1.75 -6.05
N PHE A 44 9.81 -3.06 -6.09
CA PHE A 44 8.43 -3.63 -6.09
C PHE A 44 7.61 -3.26 -4.86
N ALA A 45 8.20 -3.32 -3.68
CA ALA A 45 7.49 -2.98 -2.44
C ALA A 45 7.05 -1.52 -2.45
N THR A 46 7.93 -0.61 -2.88
CA THR A 46 7.62 0.82 -3.03
C THR A 46 6.54 1.05 -4.08
N VAL A 47 6.66 0.44 -5.26
CA VAL A 47 5.63 0.54 -6.31
C VAL A 47 4.28 0.03 -5.81
N ARG A 48 4.25 -1.09 -5.07
CA ARG A 48 3.02 -1.62 -4.49
C ARG A 48 2.39 -0.65 -3.47
N LYS A 49 3.21 0.00 -2.64
CA LYS A 49 2.74 1.07 -1.76
C LYS A 49 2.10 2.22 -2.55
N LEU A 50 2.77 2.73 -3.59
CA LEU A 50 2.19 3.80 -4.43
C LEU A 50 0.87 3.39 -5.10
N ILE A 51 0.78 2.16 -5.58
CA ILE A 51 -0.46 1.62 -6.15
C ILE A 51 -1.56 1.61 -5.09
N ASN A 52 -1.29 1.06 -3.91
CA ASN A 52 -2.26 1.02 -2.82
C ASN A 52 -2.68 2.43 -2.36
N GLU A 53 -1.75 3.37 -2.23
CA GLU A 53 -2.04 4.77 -1.90
C GLU A 53 -2.93 5.44 -2.94
N ALA A 54 -2.73 5.15 -4.23
CA ALA A 54 -3.54 5.71 -5.29
C ALA A 54 -4.95 5.09 -5.34
N LEU A 55 -5.06 3.79 -5.03
CA LEU A 55 -6.33 3.07 -4.98
C LEU A 55 -7.13 3.37 -3.71
N GLY A 56 -6.45 3.71 -2.61
CA GLY A 56 -7.02 4.00 -1.30
C GLY A 56 -6.63 5.39 -0.82
N LYS A 57 -6.91 6.44 -1.62
CA LYS A 57 -6.77 7.84 -1.19
C LYS A 57 -7.38 8.00 0.22
N ALA A 58 -6.48 8.18 1.21
CA ALA A 58 -6.69 8.30 2.65
C ALA A 58 -6.96 6.99 3.43
N GLU A 59 -5.91 6.24 3.72
CA GLU A 59 -5.72 5.85 5.12
C GLU A 59 -4.38 6.42 5.58
N THR A 60 -4.50 7.33 6.54
CA THR A 60 -3.44 8.03 7.25
C THR A 60 -2.24 7.13 7.51
N GLN A 61 -1.07 7.58 7.06
CA GLN A 61 0.19 7.07 7.57
C GLN A 61 0.29 7.55 9.03
N ASP A 62 -0.32 6.82 9.95
CA ASP A 62 0.10 6.87 11.35
C ASP A 62 1.47 6.18 11.41
N LEU A 63 2.46 7.05 11.36
CA LEU A 63 3.82 6.75 11.71
C LEU A 63 3.86 6.40 13.20
N SER A 64 4.13 5.13 13.51
CA SER A 64 5.06 4.84 14.59
C SER A 64 6.28 4.12 14.01
N PRO A 65 7.37 4.84 13.69
CA PRO A 65 8.65 4.22 13.52
C PRO A 65 9.17 3.88 14.91
N CYS A 66 9.07 2.61 15.31
CA CYS A 66 9.93 2.10 16.36
C CYS A 66 11.37 2.03 15.82
N THR A 67 12.02 3.19 15.80
CA THR A 67 13.47 3.33 15.78
C THR A 67 14.01 2.99 17.16
N ALA A 68 14.20 1.70 17.41
CA ALA A 68 15.14 1.23 18.42
C ALA A 68 15.75 -0.08 17.90
N SER A 69 16.94 0.06 17.34
CA SER A 69 17.91 -1.03 17.20
C SER A 69 18.00 -1.78 18.53
N CYS A 70 17.77 -3.10 18.55
CA CYS A 70 18.46 -4.06 19.42
C CYS A 70 17.98 -5.51 19.15
N SER A 71 18.89 -6.27 18.56
CA SER A 71 19.21 -7.68 18.85
C SER A 71 18.12 -8.76 18.77
N VAL A 72 18.36 -9.70 17.86
CA VAL A 72 17.91 -11.09 18.02
C VAL A 72 18.30 -11.61 19.40
N SER A 73 17.31 -11.99 20.19
CA SER A 73 17.32 -13.21 20.98
C SER A 73 15.90 -13.47 21.46
N GLU A 74 15.57 -14.75 21.48
CA GLU A 74 14.28 -15.35 21.72
C GLU A 74 13.54 -14.86 22.97
N MET A 75 12.29 -15.32 23.03
CA MET A 75 11.39 -15.59 24.16
C MET A 75 10.50 -14.47 24.74
N ALA A 76 9.21 -14.74 24.54
CA ALA A 76 8.01 -14.37 25.31
C ALA A 76 7.43 -12.97 25.13
N GLY A 77 6.22 -12.93 24.56
CA GLY A 77 5.33 -11.79 24.67
C GLY A 77 4.18 -11.87 23.68
N ASP A 78 3.07 -12.43 24.13
CA ASP A 78 1.74 -12.26 23.54
C ASP A 78 1.53 -10.78 23.13
N LEU A 79 1.42 -10.52 21.84
CA LEU A 79 0.86 -9.27 21.36
C LEU A 79 -0.10 -9.58 20.24
N THR A 80 -1.28 -10.02 20.67
CA THR A 80 -2.49 -9.90 19.88
C THR A 80 -2.69 -8.43 19.53
N CYS A 81 -2.37 -8.06 18.29
CA CYS A 81 -2.82 -6.79 17.72
C CYS A 81 -4.33 -6.89 17.51
N ALA A 82 -5.07 -6.43 18.51
CA ALA A 82 -6.46 -6.04 18.35
C ALA A 82 -6.52 -4.90 17.32
N VAL A 83 -6.86 -5.23 16.08
CA VAL A 83 -7.42 -4.25 15.14
C VAL A 83 -8.93 -4.24 15.36
N ALA A 84 -9.40 -3.27 16.13
CA ALA A 84 -10.66 -2.63 15.80
C ALA A 84 -10.28 -1.36 15.05
N PRO A 85 -10.99 -1.02 13.96
CA PRO A 85 -12.14 -0.16 14.20
C PRO A 85 -13.34 -0.36 13.24
N ASP A 86 -14.45 0.17 13.76
CA ASP A 86 -15.61 0.76 13.09
C ASP A 86 -16.41 -0.05 12.06
N ARG A 87 -17.53 -0.62 12.53
CA ARG A 87 -18.70 -0.86 11.69
C ARG A 87 -19.83 0.06 12.13
N ASP A 88 -19.85 1.20 11.47
CA ASP A 88 -20.93 2.18 11.37
C ASP A 88 -22.25 1.53 10.88
N ALA A 89 -23.34 2.28 11.02
CA ALA A 89 -24.69 2.06 10.50
C ALA A 89 -25.65 1.17 11.31
N ILE A 90 -26.26 1.84 12.28
CA ILE A 90 -27.71 1.93 12.52
C ILE A 90 -28.53 1.52 11.27
N LEU A 91 -29.36 0.50 11.42
CA LEU A 91 -30.70 0.47 10.82
C LEU A 91 -31.68 0.14 11.94
N ASP A 92 -32.15 1.21 12.58
CA ASP A 92 -33.48 1.25 13.18
C ASP A 92 -34.47 1.15 12.01
N GLU A 93 -35.05 -0.03 11.82
CA GLU A 93 -36.32 -0.12 11.14
C GLU A 93 -37.27 -0.86 12.07
N THR A 94 -37.98 -0.05 12.85
CA THR A 94 -39.25 -0.37 13.48
C THR A 94 -40.13 -1.16 12.52
N SER A 95 -40.35 -2.44 12.81
CA SER A 95 -41.55 -3.13 12.32
C SER A 95 -42.29 -3.69 13.52
N SER A 96 -43.31 -2.95 13.97
CA SER A 96 -44.57 -3.56 14.39
C SER A 96 -44.93 -4.66 13.39
N VAL A 97 -45.26 -5.87 13.85
CA VAL A 97 -46.62 -6.33 14.20
C VAL A 97 -46.50 -7.50 15.17
#